data_AF-A0A074Z4G7-F1
#
_entry.id   AF-A0A074Z4G7-F1
#
_cell.length_a   1.000
_cell.length_b   1.000
_cell.length_c   1.000
_cell.angle_alpha   90.00
_cell.angle_beta   90.00
_cell.angle_gamma   90.00
#
_symmetry.space_group_name_H-M   'P 1'
#
loop_
_entity.id
_entity.type
_entity.pdbx_description
1 polymer ?
#
loop_
_entity_poly.entity_id
_entity_poly.type
_entity_poly.pdbx_seq_one_letter_code
_entity_poly.pdbx_strand_id
1 'polypeptide(L)' 'MALRTHFEGHNDVGVFSKLTNNYCLVAIGGSENFYSVFESELADNIPVVHTTIAGIRSIGRMTVGEFVLIPN' A
#
# COMPACT_ATOMS: atom_id res chain seq x y z
N MET A 1 -8.48 12.70 -7.39
CA MET A 1 -8.94 13.23 -6.10
C MET A 1 -7.85 12.94 -5.06
N ALA A 2 -7.63 13.79 -4.06
CA ALA A 2 -6.63 13.53 -3.02
C ALA A 2 -7.34 13.19 -1.71
N LEU A 3 -7.15 11.97 -1.21
CA LEU A 3 -7.71 11.48 0.04
C LEU A 3 -6.64 11.46 1.12
N ARG A 4 -7.06 11.74 2.37
CA ARG A 4 -6.17 11.74 3.53
C ARG A 4 -6.41 10.47 4.32
N THR A 5 -5.34 9.72 4.55
CA THR A 5 -5.37 8.49 5.36
C THR A 5 -4.22 8.51 6.35
N HIS A 6 -4.35 7.72 7.41
CA HIS A 6 -3.31 7.53 8.41
C HIS A 6 -3.19 6.03 8.73
N PHE A 7 -1.96 5.56 8.92
CA PHE A 7 -1.67 4.17 9.27
C PHE A 7 -1.21 4.12 10.73
N GLU A 8 -1.99 3.50 11.62
CA GLU A 8 -1.69 3.36 13.06
C GLU A 8 -1.24 4.68 13.75
N GLY A 9 -1.84 5.82 13.37
CA GLY A 9 -1.49 7.14 13.93
C GLY A 9 -0.27 7.81 13.29
N HIS A 10 0.37 7.16 12.31
CA HIS A 10 1.40 7.75 11.46
C HIS A 10 0.83 8.32 10.16
N ASN A 11 1.36 9.48 9.76
CA ASN A 11 1.01 10.15 8.50
C ASN A 11 1.86 9.67 7.30
N ASP A 12 2.83 8.80 7.54
CA ASP A 12 3.77 8.29 6.53
C ASP A 12 3.18 7.12 5.71
N VAL A 13 2.04 7.36 5.08
CA VAL A 13 1.27 6.35 4.33
C VAL A 13 2.10 5.70 3.21
N GLY A 14 2.94 6.48 2.53
CA GLY A 14 3.79 5.97 1.43
C GLY A 14 4.90 5.01 1.86
N VAL A 15 5.12 4.82 3.17
CA VAL A 15 6.01 3.77 3.68
C VAL A 15 5.31 2.41 3.70
N PHE A 16 3.99 2.41 3.89
CA PHE A 16 3.16 1.22 4.09
C PHE A 16 2.34 0.82 2.86
N SER A 17 2.17 1.74 1.89
CA SER A 17 1.51 1.44 0.63
C SER A 17 2.35 1.84 -0.58
N LYS A 18 2.13 1.14 -1.68
CA LYS A 18 2.73 1.44 -2.98
C LYS A 18 1.63 1.51 -4.02
N LEU A 19 1.39 2.68 -4.57
CA LEU A 19 0.44 2.89 -5.65
C LEU A 19 1.19 2.98 -6.98
N THR A 20 0.81 2.16 -7.95
CA THR A 20 1.27 2.22 -9.34
C THR A 20 0.06 2.31 -10.29
N ASN A 21 0.31 2.47 -11.59
CA ASN A 21 -0.77 2.54 -12.58
C ASN A 21 -1.59 1.24 -12.67
N ASN A 22 -0.97 0.08 -12.38
CA ASN A 22 -1.57 -1.23 -12.62
C ASN A 22 -1.85 -2.03 -11.34
N TYR A 23 -1.21 -1.70 -10.21
CA TYR A 23 -1.43 -2.39 -8.95
C TYR A 23 -1.19 -1.47 -7.75
N CYS A 24 -1.88 -1.77 -6.65
CA CYS A 24 -1.64 -1.16 -5.36
C CYS A 24 -1.17 -2.23 -4.37
N LEU A 25 0.00 -2.06 -3.75
CA LEU A 25 0.45 -2.91 -2.66
C LEU A 25 0.14 -2.21 -1.33
N VAL A 26 -0.39 -2.96 -0.39
CA VAL A 26 -0.72 -2.46 0.94
C VAL A 26 -0.13 -3.39 1.99
N ALA A 27 0.45 -2.81 3.03
CA ALA A 27 1.01 -3.58 4.13
C ALA A 27 -0.05 -4.29 4.94
N ILE A 28 0.22 -5.58 5.22
CA ILE A 28 -0.58 -6.36 6.16
C ILE A 28 -0.37 -5.80 7.57
N GLY A 29 -1.48 -5.65 8.30
CA GLY A 29 -1.49 -5.16 9.68
C GLY A 29 -1.92 -3.71 9.84
N GLY A 30 -2.46 -3.07 8.80
CA GLY A 30 -3.15 -1.79 8.92
C GLY A 30 -4.53 -1.88 9.57
N SER A 31 -5.06 -0.72 9.97
CA SER A 31 -6.46 -0.60 10.41
C SER A 31 -7.42 -0.73 9.23
N GLU A 32 -8.64 -1.20 9.47
CA GLU A 32 -9.68 -1.31 8.42
C GLU A 32 -9.95 0.03 7.73
N ASN A 33 -9.90 1.14 8.47
CA ASN A 33 -10.01 2.49 7.91
C ASN A 33 -8.97 2.77 6.81
N PHE A 34 -7.79 2.17 6.88
CA PHE A 34 -6.77 2.33 5.86
C PHE A 34 -7.15 1.56 4.60
N TYR A 35 -7.55 0.29 4.74
CA TYR A 35 -7.96 -0.55 3.61
C TYR A 35 -9.21 -0.01 2.92
N SER A 36 -10.21 0.45 3.68
CA SER A 36 -11.45 1.01 3.13
C SER A 36 -11.21 2.16 2.17
N VAL A 37 -10.19 3.00 2.40
CA VAL A 37 -9.92 4.14 1.51
C VAL A 37 -9.22 3.72 0.21
N PHE A 38 -8.41 2.66 0.25
CA PHE A 38 -7.85 2.10 -0.99
C PHE A 38 -8.91 1.32 -1.75
N GLU A 39 -9.72 0.51 -1.07
CA GLU A 39 -10.78 -0.26 -1.71
C GLU A 39 -11.89 0.64 -2.27
N SER A 40 -12.27 1.74 -1.59
CA SER A 40 -13.34 2.62 -2.06
C SER A 40 -13.04 3.33 -3.38
N GLU A 41 -11.75 3.53 -3.69
CA GLU A 41 -11.32 4.29 -4.88
C GLU A 41 -10.63 3.42 -5.93
N LEU A 42 -9.85 2.42 -5.50
CA LEU A 42 -9.05 1.60 -6.40
C LEU A 42 -9.70 0.25 -6.72
N ALA A 43 -10.62 -0.30 -5.90
CA ALA A 43 -11.10 -1.68 -6.11
C ALA A 43 -11.76 -1.91 -7.48
N ASP A 44 -12.35 -0.87 -8.08
CA ASP A 44 -13.00 -0.97 -9.39
C ASP A 44 -12.02 -1.01 -10.58
N ASN A 45 -10.80 -0.47 -10.43
CA ASN A 45 -9.85 -0.29 -11.55
C ASN A 45 -8.50 -0.98 -11.35
N ILE A 46 -8.01 -1.04 -10.11
CA ILE A 46 -6.65 -1.47 -9.79
C ILE A 46 -6.70 -2.52 -8.67
N PRO A 47 -6.10 -3.71 -8.85
CA PRO A 47 -6.04 -4.72 -7.79
C PRO A 47 -5.23 -4.20 -6.59
N VAL A 48 -5.84 -4.27 -5.41
CA VAL A 48 -5.22 -3.97 -4.12
C VAL A 48 -4.72 -5.28 -3.50
N VAL A 49 -3.41 -5.40 -3.33
CA VAL A 49 -2.74 -6.61 -2.83
C VAL A 49 -2.20 -6.36 -1.43
N HIS A 50 -2.71 -7.13 -0.47
CA HIS A 50 -2.20 -7.17 0.89
C HIS A 50 -1.01 -8.12 0.98
N THR A 51 0.19 -7.58 1.22
CA THR A 51 1.42 -8.39 1.31
C THR A 51 2.36 -7.88 2.38
N THR A 52 3.42 -8.63 2.66
CA THR A 52 4.61 -8.15 3.39
C THR A 52 5.83 -8.58 2.59
N ILE A 53 6.88 -7.76 2.62
CA ILE A 53 8.13 -8.06 1.90
C ILE A 53 9.21 -8.31 2.94
N ALA A 54 9.86 -9.48 2.86
CA ALA A 54 10.86 -9.92 3.84
C ALA A 54 10.34 -9.88 5.30
N GLY A 55 9.04 -10.10 5.51
CA GLY A 55 8.39 -10.03 6.83
C GLY A 55 8.25 -8.62 7.41
N ILE A 56 8.57 -7.58 6.63
CA ILE A 56 8.52 -6.17 7.03
C ILE A 56 7.31 -5.49 6.41
N ARG A 57 6.67 -4.61 7.20
CA ARG A 57 5.45 -3.88 6.82
C ARG A 57 5.74 -2.60 6.00
N SER A 58 6.99 -2.16 5.93
CA SER A 58 7.42 -0.96 5.20
C SER A 58 7.64 -1.20 3.69
N ILE A 59 6.60 -1.69 3.02
CA ILE A 59 6.64 -2.18 1.63
C ILE A 59 6.88 -1.06 0.62
N GLY A 60 6.34 0.14 0.89
CA GLY A 60 6.46 1.29 -0.01
C GLY A 60 7.90 1.79 -0.18
N ARG A 61 8.76 1.54 0.83
CA ARG A 61 10.20 1.82 0.76
C ARG A 61 11.04 0.67 0.21
N MET A 62 10.57 -0.57 0.36
CA MET A 62 11.31 -1.75 -0.11
C MET A 62 11.00 -2.11 -1.57
N THR A 63 10.03 -1.44 -2.19
CA THR A 63 9.67 -1.63 -3.60
C THR A 63 9.86 -0.35 -4.40
N VAL A 64 10.53 -0.49 -5.54
CA VAL A 64 10.77 0.61 -6.50
C VAL A 64 10.38 0.12 -7.90
N GLY A 65 9.59 0.92 -8.61
CA GLY A 65 9.23 0.69 -10.02
C GLY A 65 7.85 0.08 -10.26
N GLU A 66 7.46 0.02 -11.54
CA GLU A 66 6.32 -0.76 -12.07
C GLU A 66 6.57 -2.27 -12.06
N PHE A 67 7.84 -2.69 -12.05
CA PHE A 67 8.20 -4.08 -11.79
C PHE A 67 8.55 -4.22 -10.32
N VAL A 68 7.88 -5.13 -9.62
CA VAL A 68 8.15 -5.45 -8.22
C VAL A 68 9.59 -5.98 -8.09
N LEU A 69 10.51 -5.11 -7.66
CA LEU A 69 11.85 -5.53 -7.24
C LEU A 69 11.77 -5.98 -5.77
N ILE A 70 11.96 -7.28 -5.55
CA ILE A 70 11.99 -7.88 -4.22
C ILE A 70 13.45 -7.87 -3.73
N PRO A 71 13.74 -7.37 -2.52
CA PRO A 71 15.06 -7.50 -1.92
C PRO A 71 15.44 -8.98 -1.75
N ASN A 72 16.66 -9.34 -2.16
CA ASN A 72 17.25 -10.69 -1.98
C ASN A 72 17.63 -10.96 -0.52
#